data_AF-A0A0F5IM83-F1
#
_entry.id   AF-A0A0F5IM83-F1
#
_cell.length_a   1.000
_cell.length_b   1.000
_cell.length_c   1.000
_cell.angle_alpha   90.00
_cell.angle_beta   90.00
_cell.angle_gamma   90.00
#
_symmetry.space_group_name_H-M   'P 1'
#
loop_
_entity.id
_entity.type
_entity.pdbx_description
1 polymer ?
#
loop_
_entity_poly.entity_id
_entity_poly.type
_entity_poly.pdbx_seq_one_letter_code
_entity_poly.pdbx_strand_id
1 'polypeptide(L)'
;MILQSISLENYPSSIQLNVQTGKLSAAPSTSPYTIISGQNTTMTATEVTIVTNYLLYPIEKPVFIVRMSDKDYRIESTKAFEGGKKQTYSFTIQAKDITISGSINPWLDGGTSNETVYF
;
A
#
# COMPACT_ATOMS: atom_id res chain seq x y z
N MET A 1 -20.25 -4.24 0.35
CA MET A 1 -18.99 -5.00 0.15
C MET A 1 -18.28 -5.08 1.48
N ILE A 2 -17.52 -6.14 1.75
CA ILE A 2 -16.79 -6.33 3.02
C ILE A 2 -15.32 -6.47 2.68
N LEU A 3 -14.46 -5.58 3.19
CA LEU A 3 -13.01 -5.75 3.07
C LEU A 3 -12.54 -6.88 3.97
N GLN A 4 -11.76 -7.80 3.38
CA GLN A 4 -11.24 -9.00 4.04
C GLN A 4 -9.72 -8.98 4.21
N SER A 5 -8.97 -8.57 3.18
CA SER A 5 -7.51 -8.49 3.24
C SER A 5 -6.92 -7.56 2.18
N ILE A 6 -5.67 -7.16 2.40
CA ILE A 6 -4.82 -6.47 1.41
C ILE A 6 -3.48 -7.21 1.36
N SER A 7 -3.08 -7.59 0.16
CA SER A 7 -1.79 -8.24 -0.12
C SER A 7 -1.01 -7.49 -1.20
N LEU A 8 0.28 -7.78 -1.30
CA LEU A 8 1.16 -7.27 -2.34
C LEU A 8 1.58 -8.42 -3.27
N GLU A 9 1.35 -8.25 -4.56
CA GLU A 9 1.77 -9.22 -5.58
C GLU A 9 3.28 -9.18 -5.77
N ASN A 10 3.91 -10.35 -5.92
CA ASN A 10 5.36 -10.52 -6.16
C ASN A 10 6.27 -9.80 -5.14
N TYR A 11 5.74 -9.52 -3.94
CA TYR A 11 6.49 -8.83 -2.90
C TYR A 11 7.47 -9.79 -2.21
N PRO A 12 8.73 -9.40 -1.98
CA PRO A 12 9.72 -10.27 -1.36
C PRO A 12 9.28 -10.79 0.01
N SER A 13 9.35 -12.10 0.22
CA SER A 13 9.09 -12.72 1.52
C SER A 13 10.27 -12.60 2.49
N SER A 14 11.47 -12.30 1.98
CA SER A 14 12.68 -12.10 2.77
C SER A 14 13.52 -10.95 2.23
N ILE A 15 13.97 -10.07 3.13
CA ILE A 15 14.82 -8.91 2.85
C ILE A 15 16.06 -9.01 3.72
N GLN A 16 17.24 -8.75 3.16
CA GLN A 16 18.51 -8.73 3.87
C GLN A 16 19.12 -7.33 3.81
N LEU A 17 19.57 -6.83 4.96
CA LEU A 17 20.35 -5.61 5.06
C LEU A 17 21.84 -5.97 5.18
N ASN A 18 22.65 -5.49 4.26
CA ASN A 18 24.08 -5.48 4.44
C ASN A 18 24.47 -4.30 5.35
N VAL A 19 24.80 -4.59 6.61
CA VAL A 19 25.08 -3.56 7.63
C VAL A 19 26.35 -2.76 7.38
N GLN A 20 27.29 -3.27 6.57
CA GLN A 20 28.53 -2.55 6.24
C GLN A 20 28.30 -1.51 5.15
N THR A 21 27.43 -1.81 4.18
CA THR A 21 27.19 -0.97 3.00
C THR A 21 25.86 -0.21 3.05
N GLY A 22 24.97 -0.55 3.99
CA GLY A 22 23.61 -0.01 4.07
C GLY A 22 22.69 -0.50 2.95
N LYS A 23 23.14 -1.42 2.08
CA LYS A 23 22.36 -1.89 0.93
C LYS A 23 21.37 -2.97 1.33
N LEU A 24 20.15 -2.83 0.86
CA LEU A 24 19.12 -3.87 0.96
C LEU A 24 19.20 -4.79 -0.25
N SER A 25 18.91 -6.06 -0.03
CA SER A 25 18.70 -7.07 -1.07
C SER A 25 17.46 -7.89 -0.73
N ALA A 26 16.77 -8.40 -1.73
CA ALA A 26 15.53 -9.12 -1.53
C ALA A 26 15.44 -10.31 -2.50
N ALA A 27 14.93 -11.43 -2.01
CA ALA A 27 14.69 -12.60 -2.85
C ALA A 27 13.35 -12.42 -3.59
N PRO A 28 13.28 -12.73 -4.90
CA PRO A 28 12.03 -12.69 -5.63
C PRO A 28 11.04 -13.70 -5.04
N SER A 29 9.76 -13.32 -5.00
CA SER A 29 8.66 -14.18 -4.58
C SER A 29 7.57 -14.11 -5.65
N THR A 30 6.88 -15.23 -5.86
CA THR A 30 5.66 -15.30 -6.68
C THR A 30 4.40 -15.41 -5.83
N SER A 31 4.56 -15.64 -4.52
CA SER A 31 3.43 -15.72 -3.58
C SER A 31 3.06 -14.31 -3.12
N PRO A 32 1.76 -13.96 -3.09
CA PRO A 32 1.31 -12.69 -2.50
C PRO A 32 1.75 -12.56 -1.04
N TYR A 33 2.22 -11.36 -0.67
CA TYR A 33 2.54 -11.02 0.71
C TYR A 33 1.36 -10.28 1.35
N THR A 34 0.65 -10.94 2.27
CA THR A 34 -0.49 -10.32 2.94
C THR A 34 -0.02 -9.33 4.01
N ILE A 35 -0.33 -8.04 3.81
CA ILE A 35 -0.03 -6.98 4.76
C ILE A 35 -1.16 -6.80 5.77
N ILE A 36 -2.41 -6.88 5.33
CA ILE A 36 -3.61 -6.78 6.17
C ILE A 36 -4.43 -8.06 5.96
N SER A 37 -4.81 -8.74 7.04
CA SER A 37 -5.60 -9.97 7.00
C SER A 37 -6.73 -9.94 8.02
N GLY A 38 -7.73 -10.81 7.84
CA GLY A 38 -8.79 -11.01 8.84
C GLY A 38 -9.73 -9.82 9.03
N GLN A 39 -9.80 -8.89 8.07
CA GLN A 39 -10.73 -7.78 8.14
C GLN A 39 -12.17 -8.28 7.98
N ASN A 40 -13.09 -7.58 8.63
CA ASN A 40 -14.53 -7.75 8.43
C ASN A 40 -15.20 -6.37 8.36
N THR A 41 -14.60 -5.47 7.57
CA THR A 41 -15.03 -4.09 7.50
C THR A 41 -16.04 -3.92 6.37
N THR A 42 -17.30 -3.69 6.73
CA THR A 42 -18.34 -3.36 5.76
C THR A 42 -18.06 -1.98 5.16
N MET A 43 -17.90 -1.94 3.84
CA MET A 43 -17.83 -0.69 3.09
C MET A 43 -19.23 -0.07 2.99
N THR A 44 -19.35 1.18 3.40
CA THR A 44 -20.57 1.98 3.30
C THR A 44 -20.49 2.96 2.12
N ALA A 45 -21.54 3.74 1.88
CA ALA A 45 -21.53 4.81 0.87
C ALA A 45 -20.65 6.02 1.27
N THR A 46 -20.13 6.03 2.50
CA THR A 46 -19.19 7.03 3.02
C THR A 46 -17.77 6.48 3.00
N GLU A 47 -16.78 7.37 3.01
CA GLU A 47 -15.37 6.97 3.11
C GLU A 47 -15.12 6.08 4.34
N VAL A 48 -14.38 4.98 4.13
CA VAL A 48 -13.90 4.12 5.21
C VAL A 48 -12.37 4.19 5.20
N THR A 49 -11.79 4.82 6.22
CA THR A 49 -10.34 4.95 6.35
C THR A 49 -9.78 3.80 7.19
N ILE A 50 -8.80 3.09 6.64
CA ILE A 50 -8.04 2.06 7.37
C ILE A 50 -6.60 2.52 7.44
N VAL A 51 -6.19 3.00 8.61
CA VAL A 51 -4.84 3.49 8.84
C VAL A 51 -3.97 2.35 9.34
N THR A 52 -2.98 1.97 8.53
CA THR A 52 -1.97 0.98 8.89
C THR A 52 -0.60 1.52 8.51
N ASN A 53 0.39 1.32 9.37
CA ASN A 53 1.77 1.71 9.10
C ASN A 53 2.60 0.45 8.89
N TYR A 54 3.20 0.30 7.71
CA TYR A 54 4.11 -0.80 7.40
C TYR A 54 5.48 -0.26 7.01
N LEU A 55 6.53 -0.90 7.51
CA LEU A 55 7.88 -0.72 7.00
C LEU A 55 8.08 -1.69 5.84
N LEU A 56 8.19 -1.16 4.62
CA LEU A 56 8.25 -1.94 3.39
C LEU A 56 9.59 -1.77 2.67
N TYR A 57 9.99 -2.80 1.95
CA TYR A 57 11.12 -2.78 1.02
C TYR A 57 10.77 -1.94 -0.21
N PRO A 58 11.73 -1.15 -0.74
CA PRO A 58 11.48 -0.33 -1.91
C PRO A 58 11.11 -1.16 -3.15
N ILE A 59 10.03 -0.78 -3.84
CA ILE A 59 9.54 -1.44 -5.05
C ILE A 59 9.09 -0.36 -6.02
N GLU A 60 9.51 -0.45 -7.28
CA GLU A 60 9.24 0.56 -8.30
C GLU A 60 7.75 0.64 -8.68
N LYS A 61 7.09 -0.51 -8.82
CA LYS A 61 5.69 -0.63 -9.25
C LYS A 61 4.94 -1.64 -8.37
N PRO A 62 4.61 -1.27 -7.13
CA PRO A 62 3.91 -2.17 -6.23
C PRO A 62 2.51 -2.45 -6.76
N VAL A 63 2.08 -3.70 -6.68
CA VAL A 63 0.75 -4.13 -7.09
C VAL A 63 0.02 -4.65 -5.86
N PHE A 64 -1.13 -4.05 -5.55
CA PHE A 64 -1.96 -4.45 -4.43
C PHE A 64 -3.03 -5.44 -4.90
N ILE A 65 -3.28 -6.45 -4.08
CA ILE A 65 -4.40 -7.37 -4.21
C ILE A 65 -5.33 -7.09 -3.04
N VAL A 66 -6.45 -6.43 -3.30
CA VAL A 66 -7.47 -6.09 -2.31
C VAL A 66 -8.57 -7.12 -2.41
N ARG A 67 -8.79 -7.90 -1.34
CA ARG A 67 -9.87 -8.89 -1.29
C ARG A 67 -11.10 -8.30 -0.60
N MET A 68 -12.20 -8.24 -1.34
CA MET A 68 -13.49 -7.75 -0.84
C MET A 68 -14.62 -8.70 -1.22
N SER A 69 -15.43 -9.09 -0.24
CA SER A 69 -16.58 -10.00 -0.44
C SER A 69 -16.20 -11.21 -1.31
N ASP A 70 -15.08 -11.83 -0.97
CA ASP A 70 -14.51 -13.01 -1.63
C ASP A 70 -14.03 -12.84 -3.07
N LYS A 71 -13.91 -11.59 -3.53
CA LYS A 71 -13.35 -11.22 -4.84
C LYS A 71 -12.05 -10.47 -4.67
N ASP A 72 -11.08 -10.80 -5.53
CA ASP A 72 -9.78 -10.14 -5.56
C ASP A 72 -9.78 -9.03 -6.60
N TYR A 73 -9.30 -7.86 -6.19
CA TYR A 73 -9.15 -6.68 -7.03
C TYR A 73 -7.67 -6.34 -7.11
N ARG A 74 -7.14 -6.36 -8.34
CA ARG A 74 -5.73 -6.09 -8.61
C ARG A 74 -5.55 -4.62 -8.97
N ILE A 75 -4.62 -3.98 -8.29
CA ILE A 75 -4.43 -2.53 -8.30
C ILE A 75 -2.94 -2.25 -8.55
N GLU A 76 -2.62 -1.80 -9.76
CA GLU A 76 -1.25 -1.44 -10.14
C GLU A 76 -0.94 0.01 -9.75
N SER A 77 0.02 0.21 -8.85
CA SER A 77 0.49 1.55 -8.51
C SER A 77 1.43 2.10 -9.58
N THR A 78 1.23 3.37 -9.94
CA THR A 78 2.18 4.15 -10.74
C THR A 78 3.29 4.79 -9.88
N LYS A 79 3.19 4.69 -8.55
CA LYS A 79 4.14 5.23 -7.58
C LYS A 79 4.91 4.10 -6.90
N ALA A 80 6.22 4.29 -6.77
CA ALA A 80 7.12 3.36 -6.10
C ALA A 80 7.01 3.46 -4.57
N PHE A 81 7.24 2.35 -3.86
CA PHE A 81 7.71 2.40 -2.48
C PHE A 81 9.14 2.91 -2.47
N GLU A 82 9.33 4.16 -2.05
CA GLU A 82 10.65 4.77 -2.04
C GLU A 82 11.34 4.54 -0.69
N GLY A 83 12.63 4.19 -0.73
CA GLY A 83 13.43 4.05 0.48
C GLY A 83 13.49 5.36 1.27
N GLY A 84 13.28 5.26 2.59
CA GLY A 84 13.37 6.41 3.50
C GLY A 84 12.21 7.41 3.41
N LYS A 85 11.08 7.05 2.78
CA LYS A 85 9.89 7.92 2.69
C LYS A 85 8.67 7.30 3.35
N LYS A 86 7.84 8.13 3.99
CA LYS A 86 6.52 7.75 4.49
C LYS A 86 5.45 8.12 3.47
N GLN A 87 4.95 7.14 2.74
CA GLN A 87 3.97 7.37 1.68
C GLN A 87 2.58 6.96 2.13
N THR A 88 1.56 7.71 1.71
CA THR A 88 0.15 7.36 1.92
C THR A 88 -0.45 6.91 0.60
N TYR A 89 -0.97 5.68 0.58
CA TYR A 89 -1.69 5.12 -0.55
C TYR A 89 -3.19 5.13 -0.24
N SER A 90 -3.96 5.87 -1.03
CA SER A 90 -5.42 5.94 -0.91
C SER A 90 -6.09 5.19 -2.06
N PHE A 91 -7.01 4.30 -1.72
CA PHE A 91 -7.74 3.51 -2.70
C PHE A 91 -9.21 3.90 -2.65
N THR A 92 -9.75 4.34 -3.79
CA THR A 92 -11.18 4.66 -3.92
C THR A 92 -11.85 3.57 -4.76
N ILE A 93 -12.70 2.80 -4.11
CA ILE A 93 -13.40 1.68 -4.75
C ILE A 93 -14.87 2.09 -4.94
N GLN A 94 -15.30 2.23 -6.18
CA GLN A 94 -16.69 2.54 -6.53
C GLN A 94 -17.31 1.38 -7.29
N ALA A 95 -18.64 1.22 -7.20
CA ALA A 95 -19.36 0.08 -7.77
C ALA A 95 -19.28 -0.02 -9.31
N LYS A 96 -18.82 1.03 -10.00
CA LYS A 96 -18.59 1.05 -11.47
C LYS A 96 -17.11 1.13 -11.87
N ASP A 97 -16.24 1.69 -11.02
CA ASP A 97 -14.83 1.97 -11.34
C ASP A 97 -13.95 1.90 -10.08
N ILE A 98 -12.69 1.48 -10.22
CA ILE A 98 -11.68 1.56 -9.16
C ILE A 98 -10.72 2.68 -9.54
N THR A 99 -10.64 3.72 -8.71
CA THR A 99 -9.70 4.83 -8.89
C THR A 99 -8.67 4.82 -7.77
N ILE A 100 -7.40 5.05 -8.12
CA ILE A 100 -6.27 5.03 -7.18
C ILE A 100 -5.70 6.44 -7.10
N SER A 101 -5.53 6.97 -5.90
CA SER A 101 -4.82 8.22 -5.67
C SER A 101 -3.76 8.02 -4.59
N GLY A 102 -2.51 8.40 -4.88
CA GLY A 102 -1.41 8.30 -3.92
C GLY A 102 -0.84 9.69 -3.62
N SER A 103 -0.58 9.97 -2.35
CA SER A 103 0.15 11.18 -1.93
C SER A 103 1.46 10.79 -1.23
N ILE A 104 2.56 11.42 -1.63
CA ILE A 104 3.89 11.16 -1.09
C ILE A 104 4.22 12.31 -0.16
N ASN A 105 4.31 12.03 1.14
CA ASN A 105 4.88 12.96 2.11
C ASN A 105 6.33 12.54 2.38
N PRO A 106 7.32 13.45 2.36
CA PRO A 106 8.68 13.11 2.78
C PRO A 106 8.72 12.73 4.27
N TRP A 107 9.69 11.90 4.67
CA TRP A 107 9.96 11.66 6.09
C TRP A 107 10.60 12.93 6.68
N LEU A 108 9.77 13.86 7.14
CA LEU A 108 10.20 14.91 8.06
C LEU A 108 10.06 14.34 9.47
N ASP A 109 11.18 14.13 10.16
CA ASP A 109 11.15 14.04 11.62
C ASP A 109 10.59 15.39 12.14
N GLY A 110 9.31 15.38 12.51
CA GLY A 110 8.61 16.47 13.22
C GLY A 110 8.15 17.66 12.37
N GLY A 111 6.88 17.66 11.92
CA GLY A 111 6.17 18.90 11.57
C GLY A 111 4.99 18.74 10.62
N THR A 112 3.84 19.33 10.97
CA THR A 112 2.62 19.37 10.14
C THR A 112 2.68 20.43 9.04
N SER A 113 2.18 20.11 7.86
CA SER A 113 1.69 21.11 6.89
C SER A 113 0.54 20.54 6.07
N ASN A 114 -0.60 21.25 6.08
CA ASN A 114 -1.76 20.99 5.23
C ASN A 114 -1.54 21.63 3.85
N GLU A 115 -1.97 20.99 2.77
CA GLU A 115 -2.33 21.72 1.55
C GLU A 115 -3.56 21.12 0.84
N THR A 116 -4.37 22.04 0.31
CA THR A 116 -5.61 21.84 -0.44
C THR A 116 -5.36 22.25 -1.89
N VAL A 117 -5.84 21.48 -2.87
CA VAL A 117 -5.87 21.94 -4.28
C VAL A 117 -7.26 21.70 -4.88
N TYR A 118 -7.85 22.76 -5.43
CA TYR A 118 -9.06 22.77 -6.25
C TYR A 118 -8.68 22.71 -7.75
N PHE A 119 -9.64 22.25 -8.56
CA PHE A 119 -9.53 21.90 -9.98
C PHE A 119 -9.05 23.02 -10.91
#